data_AF-A0A5K1GHP9-F1
#
_entry.id   AF-A0A5K1GHP9-F1
#
_cell.length_a   1.000
_cell.length_b   1.000
_cell.length_c   1.000
_cell.angle_alpha   90.00
_cell.angle_beta   90.00
_cell.angle_gamma   90.00
#
_symmetry.space_group_name_H-M   'P 1'
#
loop_
_entity.id
_entity.type
_entity.pdbx_description
1 polymer ?
#
loop_
_entity_poly.entity_id
_entity_poly.type
_entity_poly.pdbx_seq_one_letter_code
_entity_poly.pdbx_strand_id
1 'polypeptide(L)'
;VYPLWLCPHRLFKLPMKTMIYTEHGFEHHRRQGDTDYAQMFTDVGVYYAPGPVLRGEVFDGAEAVRRLELWLIENHSFQPQYAVSELTEKNFWRMFDASHYEYCRRKYGAVGTFMSVYYKSKKGRKTEKEVQEAEQQQLETPYAEIDQPAA
;
A
#
# COMPACT_ATOMS: atom_id res chain seq x y z
N VAL A 1 23.10 -17.74 1.79
CA VAL A 1 23.25 -16.52 0.96
C VAL A 1 21.87 -16.20 0.39
N TYR A 2 21.40 -14.95 0.51
CA TYR A 2 20.11 -14.52 -0.05
C TYR A 2 20.37 -13.76 -1.36
N PRO A 3 19.79 -14.18 -2.49
CA PRO A 3 19.82 -13.37 -3.71
C PRO A 3 19.05 -12.06 -3.48
N LEU A 4 19.69 -10.95 -3.81
CA LEU A 4 19.08 -9.63 -3.77
C LEU A 4 18.95 -9.10 -5.19
N TRP A 5 17.75 -8.68 -5.58
CA TRP A 5 17.53 -7.89 -6.78
C TRP A 5 17.42 -6.43 -6.37
N LEU A 6 18.24 -5.58 -6.99
CA LEU A 6 18.17 -4.14 -6.88
C LEU A 6 17.81 -3.55 -8.24
N CYS A 7 16.74 -2.75 -8.30
CA CYS A 7 16.32 -2.05 -9.51
C CYS A 7 16.14 -0.55 -9.21
N PRO A 8 17.20 0.26 -9.36
CA PRO A 8 17.10 1.71 -9.17
C PRO A 8 16.26 2.34 -10.28
N HIS A 9 15.33 3.21 -9.90
CA HIS A 9 14.46 3.94 -10.82
C HIS A 9 14.16 5.34 -10.29
N ARG A 10 13.82 6.24 -11.21
CA ARG A 10 13.45 7.61 -10.87
C ARG A 10 11.93 7.73 -10.73
N LEU A 11 11.49 8.29 -9.61
CA LEU A 11 10.14 8.81 -9.46
C LEU A 11 10.15 10.29 -9.84
N PHE A 12 9.43 10.64 -10.89
CA PHE A 12 9.35 12.01 -11.36
C PHE A 12 8.40 12.84 -10.49
N LYS A 13 8.76 14.10 -10.27
CA LYS A 13 7.87 15.09 -9.66
C LYS A 13 6.77 15.42 -10.66
N LEU A 14 5.56 14.95 -10.38
CA LEU A 14 4.38 15.15 -11.22
C LEU A 14 3.48 16.25 -10.63
N PRO A 15 2.71 16.98 -11.47
CA PRO A 15 1.76 17.99 -10.99
C PRO A 15 0.56 17.36 -10.26
N MET A 16 0.34 16.06 -10.42
CA MET A 16 -0.70 15.30 -9.73
C MET A 16 -0.09 14.19 -8.88
N LYS A 17 -0.62 14.02 -7.66
CA LYS A 17 -0.19 12.97 -6.74
C LYS A 17 -0.70 11.61 -7.21
N THR A 18 0.23 10.70 -7.49
CA THR A 18 -0.02 9.29 -7.77
C THR A 18 0.08 8.44 -6.50
N MET A 19 -0.31 7.17 -6.58
CA MET A 19 -0.30 6.25 -5.42
C MET A 19 1.10 6.09 -4.80
N ILE A 20 2.14 6.10 -5.64
CA ILE A 20 3.53 6.25 -5.24
C ILE A 20 3.99 7.59 -5.80
N TYR A 21 4.63 8.42 -4.98
CA TYR A 21 5.01 9.78 -5.32
C TYR A 21 6.30 10.17 -4.59
N THR A 22 7.00 11.18 -5.10
CA THR A 22 8.20 11.71 -4.46
C THR A 22 7.86 12.31 -3.10
N GLU A 23 8.74 12.15 -2.11
CA GLU A 23 8.60 12.81 -0.81
C GLU A 23 8.50 14.33 -0.97
N HIS A 24 7.70 14.98 -0.15
CA HIS A 24 7.58 16.44 -0.19
C HIS A 24 8.90 17.09 0.23
N GLY A 25 9.47 17.93 -0.63
CA GLY A 25 10.73 18.63 -0.35
C GLY A 25 11.98 17.77 -0.50
N PHE A 26 11.88 16.60 -1.16
CA PHE A 26 13.03 15.70 -1.37
C PHE A 26 14.23 16.41 -2.05
N GLU A 27 13.97 17.43 -2.87
CA GLU A 27 14.98 18.26 -3.52
C GLU A 27 15.94 18.94 -2.52
N HIS A 28 15.49 19.20 -1.29
CA HIS A 28 16.30 19.80 -0.24
C HIS A 28 17.20 18.78 0.46
N HIS A 29 16.87 17.49 0.39
CA HIS A 29 17.65 16.43 1.04
C HIS A 29 18.97 16.14 0.31
N ARG A 30 19.03 16.44 -1.01
CA ARG A 30 20.22 16.25 -1.87
C ARG A 30 20.84 14.85 -1.74
N ARG A 31 20.01 13.80 -1.65
CA ARG A 31 20.50 12.41 -1.59
C ARG A 31 21.11 12.02 -2.94
N GLN A 32 22.02 11.04 -2.90
CA GLN A 32 22.66 10.55 -4.12
C GLN A 32 21.61 10.00 -5.10
N GLY A 33 21.63 10.51 -6.34
CA GLY A 33 20.71 10.11 -7.40
C GLY A 33 19.46 10.99 -7.53
N ASP A 34 19.14 11.79 -6.51
CA ASP A 34 18.06 12.77 -6.59
C ASP A 34 18.42 13.93 -7.52
N THR A 35 17.40 14.54 -8.11
CA THR A 35 17.47 15.74 -8.96
C THR A 35 16.32 16.67 -8.61
N ASP A 36 16.37 17.92 -9.04
CA ASP A 36 15.30 18.90 -8.74
C ASP A 36 13.90 18.49 -9.26
N TYR A 37 13.84 17.53 -10.18
CA TYR A 37 12.60 17.06 -10.82
C TYR A 37 12.30 15.56 -10.61
N ALA A 38 13.16 14.81 -9.93
CA ALA A 38 12.95 13.38 -9.69
C ALA A 38 13.73 12.86 -8.48
N GLN A 39 13.06 12.02 -7.66
CA GLN A 39 13.66 11.32 -6.53
C GLN A 39 14.10 9.92 -6.94
N MET A 40 15.26 9.48 -6.47
CA MET A 40 15.77 8.13 -6.70
C MET A 40 15.14 7.15 -5.71
N PHE A 41 14.52 6.09 -6.23
CA PHE A 41 14.08 4.93 -5.47
C PHE A 41 14.81 3.69 -5.95
N THR A 42 14.92 2.68 -5.10
CA THR A 42 15.44 1.37 -5.47
C THR A 42 14.41 0.33 -5.07
N ASP A 43 13.92 -0.41 -6.06
CA ASP A 43 13.14 -1.62 -5.78
C ASP A 43 14.09 -2.71 -5.28
N VAL A 44 13.73 -3.35 -4.17
CA VAL A 44 14.55 -4.33 -3.46
C VAL A 44 13.79 -5.64 -3.36
N GLY A 45 14.17 -6.62 -4.17
CA GLY A 45 13.70 -7.99 -4.09
C GLY A 45 14.63 -8.83 -3.21
N VAL A 46 14.13 -9.31 -2.08
CA VAL A 46 14.84 -10.30 -1.25
C VAL A 46 14.28 -11.68 -1.56
N TYR A 47 15.09 -12.53 -2.18
CA TYR A 47 14.68 -13.87 -2.58
C TYR A 47 15.24 -14.93 -1.64
N TYR A 48 14.62 -16.11 -1.70
CA TYR A 48 14.97 -17.35 -0.99
C TYR A 48 14.28 -17.55 0.37
N ALA A 49 14.29 -18.79 0.85
CA ALA A 49 13.67 -19.14 2.12
C ALA A 49 14.54 -18.68 3.31
N PRO A 50 13.95 -18.12 4.38
CA PRO A 50 14.66 -17.76 5.59
C PRO A 50 15.44 -18.94 6.19
N GLY A 51 16.60 -18.66 6.79
CA GLY A 51 17.46 -19.66 7.41
C GLY A 51 16.76 -20.62 8.37
N PRO A 52 15.88 -20.15 9.28
CA PRO A 52 15.09 -21.05 10.13
C PRO A 52 14.25 -22.06 9.32
N VAL A 53 13.59 -21.61 8.24
CA VAL A 53 12.81 -22.49 7.36
C VAL A 53 13.69 -23.56 6.72
N LEU A 54 14.89 -23.20 6.26
CA LEU A 54 15.84 -24.15 5.67
C LEU A 54 16.38 -25.17 6.67
N ARG A 55 16.37 -24.86 7.97
CA ARG A 55 16.73 -25.77 9.06
C ARG A 55 15.55 -26.57 9.62
N GLY A 56 14.35 -26.37 9.08
CA GLY A 56 13.13 -27.01 9.59
C GLY A 56 12.62 -26.42 10.91
N GLU A 57 13.05 -25.21 11.26
CA GLU A 57 12.62 -24.49 12.45
C GLU A 57 11.32 -23.71 12.19
N VAL A 58 10.60 -23.40 13.27
CA VAL A 58 9.42 -22.54 13.18
C VAL A 58 9.83 -21.13 12.78
N PHE A 59 9.19 -20.61 11.73
CA PHE A 59 9.39 -19.23 11.26
C PHE A 59 8.04 -18.56 11.06
N ASP A 60 7.81 -17.45 11.77
CA ASP A 60 6.63 -16.62 11.57
C ASP A 60 6.87 -15.63 10.44
N GLY A 61 6.55 -16.05 9.21
CA GLY A 61 6.66 -15.18 8.04
C GLY A 61 5.66 -14.03 8.05
N ALA A 62 4.52 -14.18 8.71
CA ALA A 62 3.51 -13.13 8.76
C ALA A 62 3.97 -11.97 9.64
N GLU A 63 4.50 -12.28 10.82
CA GLU A 63 5.10 -11.27 11.68
C GLU A 63 6.29 -10.60 11.00
N ALA A 64 7.16 -11.38 10.35
CA ALA A 64 8.37 -10.85 9.73
C ALA A 64 8.04 -9.85 8.61
N VAL A 65 7.07 -10.18 7.75
CA VAL A 65 6.57 -9.28 6.70
C VAL A 65 5.89 -8.05 7.33
N ARG A 66 5.04 -8.23 8.35
CA ARG A 66 4.40 -7.10 9.04
C ARG A 66 5.41 -6.10 9.60
N ARG A 67 6.50 -6.57 10.21
CA ARG A 67 7.59 -5.69 10.69
C ARG A 67 8.27 -4.94 9.57
N LEU A 68 8.56 -5.62 8.46
CA LEU A 68 9.15 -5.00 7.28
C LEU A 68 8.23 -3.90 6.74
N GLU A 69 6.94 -4.18 6.59
CA GLU A 69 5.96 -3.20 6.10
C GLU A 69 5.83 -1.98 7.03
N LEU A 70 5.85 -2.16 8.35
CA LEU A 70 5.86 -1.06 9.30
C LEU A 70 7.14 -0.21 9.20
N TRP A 71 8.30 -0.87 9.06
CA TRP A 71 9.56 -0.19 8.85
C TRP A 71 9.56 0.61 7.54
N LEU A 72 8.96 0.08 6.46
CA LEU A 72 8.80 0.81 5.20
C LEU A 72 7.98 2.08 5.40
N ILE A 73 6.86 2.02 6.13
CA ILE A 73 6.03 3.20 6.44
C ILE A 73 6.85 4.25 7.20
N GLU A 74 7.60 3.84 8.21
CA GLU A 74 8.45 4.74 9.03
C GLU A 74 9.57 5.39 8.21
N ASN A 75 10.00 4.74 7.13
CA ASN A 75 11.05 5.22 6.23
C ASN A 75 10.52 5.75 4.89
N HIS A 76 9.23 6.13 4.85
CA HIS A 76 8.60 6.76 3.69
C HIS A 76 8.74 5.92 2.40
N SER A 77 8.72 4.60 2.57
CA SER A 77 8.90 3.59 1.53
C SER A 77 7.61 2.78 1.35
N PHE A 78 7.55 2.00 0.28
CA PHE A 78 6.34 1.30 -0.14
C PHE A 78 6.63 -0.17 -0.40
N GLN A 79 5.67 -1.04 -0.10
CA GLN A 79 5.68 -2.42 -0.59
C GLN A 79 4.91 -2.50 -1.91
N PRO A 80 5.49 -3.04 -2.99
CA PRO A 80 4.76 -3.24 -4.23
C PRO A 80 3.49 -4.10 -4.04
N GLN A 81 2.36 -3.64 -4.58
CA GLN A 81 1.03 -4.24 -4.35
C GLN A 81 0.80 -5.60 -5.05
N TYR A 82 1.79 -6.14 -5.75
CA TYR A 82 1.74 -7.54 -6.21
C TYR A 82 2.02 -8.52 -5.08
N ALA A 83 2.64 -8.07 -3.98
CA ALA A 83 2.89 -8.87 -2.79
C ALA A 83 1.68 -8.91 -1.87
N VAL A 84 1.58 -9.99 -1.09
CA VAL A 84 0.60 -10.11 -0.01
C VAL A 84 1.00 -9.17 1.13
N SER A 85 0.05 -8.40 1.64
CA SER A 85 0.24 -7.50 2.77
C SER A 85 -0.26 -8.11 4.09
N GLU A 86 0.50 -7.93 5.15
CA GLU A 86 0.16 -8.32 6.53
C GLU A 86 -0.28 -7.10 7.37
N LEU A 87 -0.37 -5.92 6.75
CA LEU A 87 -0.84 -4.71 7.39
C LEU A 87 -2.34 -4.76 7.70
N THR A 88 -2.75 -3.98 8.70
CA THR A 88 -4.13 -3.56 8.86
C THR A 88 -4.49 -2.51 7.80
N GLU A 89 -5.78 -2.36 7.50
CA GLU A 89 -6.26 -1.38 6.52
C GLU A 89 -5.77 0.03 6.82
N LYS A 90 -5.84 0.42 8.11
CA LYS A 90 -5.34 1.71 8.58
C LYS A 90 -3.86 1.91 8.26
N ASN A 91 -3.01 0.91 8.47
CA ASN A 91 -1.58 1.04 8.16
C ASN A 91 -1.30 0.94 6.66
N PHE A 92 -2.09 0.15 5.92
CA PHE A 92 -2.01 0.14 4.46
C PHE A 92 -2.26 1.53 3.88
N TRP A 93 -3.29 2.24 4.37
CA TRP A 93 -3.56 3.63 3.98
C TRP A 93 -2.66 4.69 4.65
N ARG A 94 -1.73 4.28 5.51
CA ARG A 94 -0.58 5.12 5.91
C ARG A 94 0.59 4.96 4.94
N MET A 95 0.74 3.79 4.34
CA MET A 95 1.73 3.54 3.28
C MET A 95 1.30 4.20 1.96
N PHE A 96 0.00 4.19 1.64
CA PHE A 96 -0.54 4.75 0.40
C PHE A 96 -1.61 5.82 0.64
N ASP A 97 -1.73 6.78 -0.27
CA ASP A 97 -2.83 7.76 -0.24
C ASP A 97 -4.09 7.23 -0.94
N ALA A 98 -5.17 7.04 -0.17
CA ALA A 98 -6.45 6.55 -0.67
C ALA A 98 -7.27 7.60 -1.45
N SER A 99 -6.96 8.89 -1.34
CA SER A 99 -7.87 9.98 -1.72
C SER A 99 -8.31 9.90 -3.18
N HIS A 100 -7.35 9.78 -4.11
CA HIS A 100 -7.65 9.70 -5.53
C HIS A 100 -8.26 8.35 -5.93
N TYR A 101 -7.84 7.28 -5.26
CA TYR A 101 -8.37 5.94 -5.46
C TYR A 101 -9.86 5.88 -5.09
N GLU A 102 -10.24 6.40 -3.93
CA GLU A 102 -11.64 6.43 -3.48
C GLU A 102 -12.50 7.38 -4.30
N TYR A 103 -11.95 8.51 -4.76
CA TYR A 103 -12.62 9.37 -5.74
C TYR A 103 -12.96 8.61 -7.02
N CYS A 104 -12.00 7.87 -7.59
CA CYS A 104 -12.22 7.07 -8.78
C CYS A 104 -13.27 5.97 -8.55
N ARG A 105 -13.22 5.31 -7.39
CA ARG A 105 -14.21 4.27 -7.06
C ARG A 105 -15.63 4.79 -7.05
N ARG A 106 -15.87 5.95 -6.44
CA ARG A 106 -17.19 6.58 -6.42
C ARG A 106 -17.61 7.05 -7.81
N LYS A 107 -16.73 7.76 -8.52
CA LYS A 107 -17.00 8.31 -9.85
C LYS A 107 -17.45 7.24 -10.85
N TYR A 108 -16.85 6.06 -10.79
CA TYR A 108 -17.10 4.99 -11.76
C TYR A 108 -17.98 3.85 -11.22
N GLY A 109 -18.63 4.02 -10.06
CA GLY A 109 -19.53 3.00 -9.50
C GLY A 109 -18.83 1.69 -9.11
N ALA A 110 -17.56 1.76 -8.70
CA ALA A 110 -16.80 0.59 -8.26
C ALA A 110 -17.06 0.21 -6.79
N VAL A 111 -17.61 1.13 -5.99
CA VAL A 111 -17.99 0.87 -4.59
C VAL A 111 -19.13 -0.17 -4.57
N GLY A 112 -18.92 -1.30 -3.88
CA GLY A 112 -19.86 -2.43 -3.87
C GLY A 112 -19.85 -3.31 -5.13
N THR A 113 -19.11 -2.93 -6.18
CA THR A 113 -18.96 -3.73 -7.41
C THR A 113 -17.64 -4.48 -7.41
N PHE A 114 -16.57 -3.83 -6.95
CA PHE A 114 -15.24 -4.41 -6.87
C PHE A 114 -14.65 -4.25 -5.47
N MET A 115 -14.03 -5.33 -4.99
CA MET A 115 -13.26 -5.32 -3.74
C MET A 115 -12.22 -4.20 -3.71
N SER A 116 -11.93 -3.69 -2.52
CA SER A 116 -10.89 -2.67 -2.37
C SER A 116 -9.49 -3.22 -2.68
N VAL A 117 -8.55 -2.37 -3.06
CA VAL A 117 -7.14 -2.76 -3.29
C VAL A 117 -6.50 -3.31 -2.03
N TYR A 118 -6.84 -2.76 -0.85
CA TYR A 118 -6.42 -3.32 0.43
C TYR A 118 -6.96 -4.75 0.58
N TYR A 119 -8.26 -4.95 0.37
CA TYR A 119 -8.88 -6.27 0.48
C TYR A 119 -8.30 -7.25 -0.55
N LYS A 120 -7.93 -6.78 -1.74
CA LYS A 120 -7.21 -7.58 -2.74
C LYS A 120 -5.82 -8.01 -2.24
N SER A 121 -5.13 -7.16 -1.50
CA SER A 121 -3.74 -7.36 -1.10
C SER A 121 -3.58 -8.04 0.27
N LYS A 122 -4.59 -7.98 1.17
CA LYS A 122 -4.50 -8.57 2.51
C LYS A 122 -4.29 -10.08 2.46
N LYS A 123 -3.48 -10.62 3.38
CA LYS A 123 -3.38 -12.07 3.61
C LYS A 123 -4.65 -12.63 4.23
N GLY A 124 -4.97 -13.87 3.88
CA GLY A 124 -6.05 -14.65 4.50
C GLY A 124 -7.10 -15.11 3.49
N ARG A 125 -7.92 -16.07 3.93
CA ARG A 125 -9.02 -16.60 3.13
C ARG A 125 -10.14 -15.56 3.12
N LYS A 126 -10.41 -15.00 1.95
CA LYS A 126 -11.46 -14.01 1.74
C LYS A 126 -12.78 -14.74 1.68
N THR A 127 -13.62 -14.59 2.70
CA THR A 127 -14.98 -15.13 2.63
C THR A 127 -15.87 -14.12 1.90
N GLU A 128 -16.82 -14.59 1.10
CA GLU A 128 -17.77 -13.71 0.39
C GLU A 128 -18.52 -12.79 1.36
N LYS A 129 -18.79 -13.29 2.57
CA LYS A 129 -19.40 -12.52 3.67
C LYS A 129 -18.53 -11.34 4.11
N GLU A 130 -17.22 -11.54 4.32
CA GLU A 130 -16.30 -10.44 4.66
C GLU A 130 -16.17 -9.40 3.54
N VAL A 131 -16.28 -9.82 2.27
CA VAL A 131 -16.31 -8.89 1.13
C VAL A 131 -17.55 -8.00 1.22
N GLN A 132 -18.73 -8.63 1.36
CA GLN A 132 -20.01 -7.92 1.41
C GLN A 132 -20.13 -6.99 2.63
N GLU A 133 -19.65 -7.42 3.80
CA GLU A 133 -19.67 -6.59 5.02
C GLU A 133 -18.77 -5.37 4.90
N ALA A 134 -17.56 -5.52 4.36
CA ALA A 134 -16.66 -4.39 4.11
C ALA A 134 -17.22 -3.43 3.05
N GLU A 135 -17.90 -3.95 2.04
CA GLU A 135 -18.58 -3.14 1.01
C GLU A 135 -19.78 -2.38 1.59
N GLN A 136 -20.56 -2.98 2.48
CA GLN A 136 -21.68 -2.33 3.17
C GLN A 136 -21.23 -1.21 4.10
N GLN A 137 -20.16 -1.40 4.88
CA GLN A 137 -19.62 -0.33 5.75
C GLN A 137 -19.14 0.90 4.96
N GLN A 138 -18.61 0.70 3.75
CA GLN A 138 -18.23 1.79 2.86
C GLN A 138 -19.43 2.51 2.24
N LEU A 139 -20.58 1.84 2.11
CA LEU A 139 -21.83 2.44 1.66
C LEU A 139 -22.54 3.22 2.78
N GLU A 140 -22.46 2.78 4.03
CA GLU A 140 -23.13 3.47 5.15
C GLU A 140 -22.49 4.82 5.50
N THR A 141 -21.21 5.03 5.18
CA THR A 141 -20.50 6.27 5.53
C THR A 141 -20.88 7.49 4.64
N PRO A 142 -21.15 7.35 3.32
CA PRO A 142 -21.62 8.47 2.48
C PRO A 142 -23.11 8.81 2.60
N TYR A 143 -23.98 7.89 3.02
CA TYR A 143 -25.43 8.15 3.02
C TYR A 143 -25.91 9.03 4.18
N ALA A 144 -25.10 9.24 5.22
CA ALA A 144 -25.49 10.08 6.36
C ALA A 144 -25.41 11.60 6.08
N GLU A 145 -24.70 12.04 5.02
CA GLU A 145 -24.55 13.47 4.69
C GLU A 145 -25.44 13.94 3.52
N ILE A 146 -26.21 13.05 2.88
CA ILE A 146 -27.02 13.40 1.70
C ILE A 146 -28.50 13.65 2.06
N ASP A 147 -28.95 13.28 3.27
CA ASP A 147 -30.38 13.26 3.63
C ASP A 147 -30.80 14.32 4.67
N GLN A 148 -30.08 15.44 4.76
CA GLN A 148 -30.65 16.65 5.36
C GLN A 148 -31.23 17.56 4.26
N PRO A 149 -32.56 17.64 4.11
CA PRO A 149 -33.14 18.66 3.25
C PRO A 149 -32.77 20.03 3.84
N ALA A 150 -32.10 20.86 3.04
CA ALA A 150 -31.87 22.25 3.37
C ALA A 150 -33.22 22.92 3.66
N ALA A 151 -33.40 23.36 4.90
CA ALA A 151 -34.48 24.22 5.36
C ALA A 151 -33.93 25.63 5.61
#